data_AF-A0A3D2M6A5-F1
#
_entry.id   AF-A0A3D2M6A5-F1
#
_cell.length_a   1.000
_cell.length_b   1.000
_cell.length_c   1.000
_cell.angle_alpha   90.00
_cell.angle_beta   90.00
_cell.angle_gamma   90.00
#
_symmetry.space_group_name_H-M   'P 1'
#
loop_
_entity.id
_entity.type
_entity.pdbx_description
1 polymer ?
#
loop_
_entity_poly.entity_id
_entity_poly.type
_entity_poly.pdbx_seq_one_letter_code
_entity_poly.pdbx_strand_id
1 'polypeptide(L)'
;MKTTVFVAGESRLRRAITGPALFLFILGDVLGAGVYALVGKMAGEAGGAVWVPLLVALGFAMLTAASYAELVTKYPKAGGAAVFAERAFGKPLLSFLVGFCMLAAGVTSAAGLSLAFAGDYLGAFLDTPAVPTALAFLTVVALLNARGIKESLGANAVMTVVEVSGLLLVVVL
;
A
#
# COMPACT_ATOMS: atom_id res chain seq x y z
N MET A 1 -35.33 24.05 10.54
CA MET A 1 -34.08 23.26 10.56
C MET A 1 -33.44 23.42 9.18
N LYS A 2 -32.40 24.26 9.05
CA LYS A 2 -31.81 24.62 7.75
C LYS A 2 -30.92 23.47 7.26
N THR A 3 -31.29 22.89 6.12
CA THR A 3 -30.48 21.94 5.36
C THR A 3 -29.26 22.68 4.83
N THR A 4 -28.13 22.60 5.54
CA THR A 4 -26.83 23.01 5.01
C THR A 4 -26.42 22.04 3.91
N VAL A 5 -26.76 22.38 2.67
CA VAL A 5 -26.12 21.84 1.49
C VAL A 5 -24.64 22.19 1.60
N PHE A 6 -23.80 21.21 1.91
CA PHE A 6 -22.35 21.36 1.80
C PHE A 6 -22.03 21.59 0.33
N VAL A 7 -21.78 22.86 -0.03
CA VAL A 7 -21.22 23.25 -1.32
C VAL A 7 -19.93 22.45 -1.49
N ALA A 8 -19.88 21.63 -2.54
CA ALA A 8 -18.71 20.84 -2.89
C ALA A 8 -17.56 21.78 -3.22
N GLY A 9 -16.63 21.96 -2.29
CA GLY A 9 -15.39 22.69 -2.54
C GLY A 9 -14.61 22.03 -3.67
N GLU A 10 -14.12 22.84 -4.61
CA GLU A 10 -13.10 22.46 -5.59
C GLU A 10 -11.95 21.73 -4.89
N SER A 11 -11.37 20.71 -5.52
CA SER A 11 -10.27 19.97 -4.92
C SER A 11 -9.05 20.89 -4.74
N ARG A 12 -8.89 21.42 -3.54
CA ARG A 12 -7.76 22.28 -3.12
C ARG A 12 -6.40 21.57 -3.13
N LEU A 13 -6.35 20.31 -3.55
CA LEU A 13 -5.12 19.51 -3.59
C LEU A 13 -4.45 19.68 -4.95
N ARG A 14 -3.22 20.17 -4.93
CA ARG A 14 -2.37 20.27 -6.13
C ARG A 14 -2.09 18.86 -6.65
N ARG A 15 -2.41 18.60 -7.91
CA ARG A 15 -2.02 17.35 -8.59
C ARG A 15 -0.49 17.29 -8.67
N ALA A 16 0.12 16.54 -7.76
CA ALA A 16 1.57 16.42 -7.64
C ALA A 16 2.14 15.16 -8.32
N ILE A 17 1.28 14.19 -8.64
CA ILE A 17 1.64 12.85 -9.09
C ILE A 17 1.05 12.57 -10.48
N THR A 18 1.87 12.01 -11.37
CA THR A 18 1.45 11.56 -12.71
C THR A 18 0.95 10.11 -12.66
N GLY A 19 0.13 9.70 -13.62
CA GLY A 19 -0.38 8.32 -13.71
C GLY A 19 0.74 7.25 -13.70
N PRO A 20 1.78 7.37 -14.54
CA PRO A 20 2.89 6.41 -14.55
C PRO A 20 3.66 6.36 -13.21
N ALA A 21 3.88 7.50 -12.57
CA ALA A 21 4.56 7.54 -11.28
C ALA A 21 3.73 6.89 -10.17
N LEU A 22 2.40 7.07 -10.20
CA LEU A 22 1.48 6.38 -9.30
C LEU A 22 1.45 4.86 -9.56
N PHE A 23 1.50 4.45 -10.83
CA PHE A 23 1.56 3.03 -11.19
C PHE A 23 2.84 2.38 -10.65
N LEU A 24 4.01 2.99 -10.88
CA LEU A 24 5.28 2.48 -10.34
C LEU A 24 5.28 2.42 -8.81
N PHE A 25 4.64 3.41 -8.17
CA PHE A 25 4.48 3.44 -6.73
C PHE A 25 3.70 2.22 -6.22
N ILE A 26 2.50 2.00 -6.78
CA ILE A 26 1.63 0.88 -6.39
C ILE A 26 2.26 -0.47 -6.77
N LEU A 27 2.97 -0.54 -7.90
CA LEU A 27 3.65 -1.75 -8.34
C LEU A 27 4.72 -2.17 -7.32
N GLY A 28 5.56 -1.23 -6.87
CA GLY A 28 6.57 -1.50 -5.84
C GLY A 28 5.94 -1.92 -4.51
N ASP A 29 4.92 -1.20 -4.05
CA ASP A 29 4.20 -1.51 -2.81
C ASP A 29 3.66 -2.96 -2.78
N VAL A 30 3.06 -3.41 -3.89
CA VAL A 30 2.52 -4.78 -3.99
C VAL A 30 3.62 -5.83 -4.10
N LEU A 31 4.69 -5.56 -4.88
CA LEU A 31 5.78 -6.52 -5.10
C LEU A 31 6.65 -6.70 -3.86
N GLY A 32 7.06 -5.60 -3.22
CA GLY A 32 7.97 -5.61 -2.08
C GLY A 32 7.44 -6.43 -0.91
N ALA A 33 6.23 -6.14 -0.45
CA ALA A 33 5.62 -6.88 0.66
C ALA A 33 5.25 -8.31 0.26
N GLY A 34 4.62 -8.48 -0.91
CA GLY A 34 4.04 -9.76 -1.32
C GLY A 34 5.10 -10.80 -1.67
N VAL A 35 5.90 -10.50 -2.70
CA VAL A 35 6.79 -11.51 -3.30
C VAL A 35 7.96 -11.82 -2.38
N TYR A 36 8.58 -10.78 -1.82
CA TYR A 36 9.80 -10.99 -1.05
C TYR A 36 9.52 -11.51 0.37
N ALA A 37 8.48 -11.02 1.06
CA ALA A 37 8.26 -11.40 2.47
C ALA A 37 7.34 -12.60 2.67
N LEU A 38 6.37 -12.84 1.76
CA LEU A 38 5.28 -13.79 1.99
C LEU A 38 5.34 -15.04 1.11
N VAL A 39 5.81 -14.94 -0.14
CA VAL A 39 5.77 -16.09 -1.09
C VAL A 39 6.60 -17.26 -0.59
N GLY A 40 7.75 -17.04 0.03
CA GLY A 40 8.57 -18.12 0.59
C GLY A 40 7.85 -18.90 1.69
N LYS A 41 7.14 -18.20 2.59
CA LYS A 41 6.32 -18.83 3.65
C LYS A 41 5.13 -19.59 3.05
N MET A 42 4.44 -18.99 2.07
CA MET A 42 3.35 -19.66 1.35
C MET A 42 3.83 -20.92 0.61
N ALA A 43 5.00 -20.89 0.00
CA ALA A 43 5.58 -22.05 -0.66
C ALA A 43 5.96 -23.16 0.33
N GLY A 44 6.40 -22.80 1.54
CA GLY A 44 6.65 -23.76 2.62
C GLY A 44 5.38 -24.51 3.07
N GLU A 45 4.23 -23.84 3.08
CA GLU A 45 2.95 -24.45 3.48
C GLU A 45 2.22 -25.14 2.31
N ALA A 46 2.16 -24.50 1.15
CA ALA A 46 1.43 -24.99 -0.03
C ALA A 46 2.26 -25.92 -0.93
N GLY A 47 3.58 -26.00 -0.71
CA GLY A 47 4.51 -26.75 -1.54
C GLY A 47 4.50 -26.27 -3.00
N GLY A 48 4.67 -27.21 -3.95
CA GLY A 48 4.66 -26.92 -5.38
C GLY A 48 3.33 -26.37 -5.93
N ALA A 49 2.27 -26.37 -5.13
CA ALA A 49 0.95 -25.86 -5.51
C ALA A 49 0.72 -24.38 -5.14
N VAL A 50 1.76 -23.64 -4.71
CA VAL A 50 1.67 -22.21 -4.32
C VAL A 50 1.02 -21.29 -5.36
N TRP A 51 1.08 -21.66 -6.64
CA TRP A 51 0.43 -20.91 -7.72
C TRP A 51 -1.11 -20.93 -7.62
N VAL A 52 -1.70 -21.98 -7.05
CA VAL A 52 -3.16 -22.12 -6.89
C VAL A 52 -3.74 -21.02 -5.98
N PRO A 53 -3.31 -20.86 -4.71
CA PRO A 53 -3.81 -19.79 -3.86
C PRO A 53 -3.48 -18.40 -4.42
N LEU A 54 -2.35 -18.23 -5.12
CA LEU A 54 -2.02 -16.96 -5.78
C LEU A 54 -3.00 -16.62 -6.91
N LEU A 55 -3.42 -17.59 -7.73
CA LEU A 55 -4.44 -17.36 -8.77
C LEU A 55 -5.81 -17.06 -8.17
N VAL A 56 -6.18 -17.74 -7.08
CA VAL A 56 -7.43 -17.46 -6.37
C VAL A 56 -7.41 -16.03 -5.80
N ALA A 57 -6.31 -15.65 -5.15
CA ALA A 57 -6.12 -14.30 -4.62
C ALA A 57 -6.16 -13.23 -5.73
N LEU A 58 -5.54 -13.50 -6.89
CA LEU A 58 -5.60 -12.64 -8.07
C LEU A 58 -7.04 -12.42 -8.54
N GLY A 59 -7.88 -13.46 -8.55
CA GLY A 59 -9.30 -13.35 -8.87
C GLY A 59 -10.03 -12.35 -7.95
N PHE A 60 -9.87 -12.48 -6.63
CA PHE A 60 -10.46 -11.54 -5.66
C PHE A 60 -9.90 -10.12 -5.79
N ALA A 61 -8.59 -9.99 -6.06
CA ALA A 61 -7.94 -8.70 -6.28
C ALA A 61 -8.50 -7.99 -7.51
N MET A 62 -8.75 -8.70 -8.62
CA MET A 62 -9.35 -8.12 -9.82
C MET A 62 -10.78 -7.62 -9.60
N LEU A 63 -11.61 -8.37 -8.87
CA LEU A 63 -12.97 -7.93 -8.50
C LEU A 63 -12.93 -6.64 -7.68
N THR A 64 -11.99 -6.55 -6.74
CA THR A 64 -11.77 -5.35 -5.94
C THR A 64 -11.30 -4.19 -6.81
N ALA A 65 -10.29 -4.41 -7.65
CA ALA A 65 -9.75 -3.40 -8.55
C ALA A 65 -10.80 -2.84 -9.52
N ALA A 66 -11.64 -3.71 -10.11
CA ALA A 66 -12.72 -3.30 -11.00
C ALA A 66 -13.76 -2.42 -10.27
N SER A 67 -14.16 -2.82 -9.06
CA SER A 67 -15.08 -2.03 -8.22
C SER A 67 -14.53 -0.64 -7.89
N TYR A 68 -13.24 -0.56 -7.54
CA TYR A 68 -12.57 0.72 -7.30
C TYR A 68 -12.40 1.56 -8.57
N ALA A 69 -12.13 0.94 -9.72
CA ALA A 69 -12.01 1.65 -10.99
C ALA A 69 -13.32 2.37 -11.38
N GLU A 70 -14.47 1.71 -11.22
CA GLU A 70 -15.78 2.35 -11.45
C GLU A 70 -16.05 3.48 -10.45
N LEU A 71 -15.73 3.28 -9.16
CA LEU A 71 -15.99 4.27 -8.12
C LEU A 71 -15.09 5.51 -8.25
N VAL A 72 -13.80 5.34 -8.55
CA VAL A 72 -12.85 6.44 -8.70
C VAL A 72 -13.16 7.28 -9.94
N THR A 73 -13.56 6.63 -11.05
CA THR A 73 -13.96 7.35 -12.28
C THR A 73 -15.28 8.10 -12.10
N LYS A 74 -16.25 7.53 -11.36
CA LYS A 74 -17.54 8.17 -11.08
C LYS A 74 -17.48 9.25 -10.00
N TYR A 75 -16.63 9.08 -8.98
CA TYR A 75 -16.53 9.96 -7.82
C TYR A 75 -15.06 10.35 -7.53
N PRO A 76 -14.44 11.22 -8.35
CA PRO A 76 -13.03 11.58 -8.25
C PRO A 76 -12.76 12.57 -7.09
N LYS A 77 -12.92 12.10 -5.86
CA LYS A 77 -12.68 12.86 -4.63
C LYS A 77 -11.55 12.23 -3.82
N ALA A 78 -10.74 13.07 -3.19
CA ALA A 78 -9.73 12.61 -2.24
C ALA A 78 -10.41 12.09 -0.96
N GLY A 79 -9.98 10.91 -0.49
CA GLY A 79 -10.50 10.28 0.74
C GLY A 79 -10.77 8.76 0.64
N GLY A 80 -10.52 8.14 -0.52
CA GLY A 80 -10.54 6.68 -0.67
C GLY A 80 -11.90 6.03 -0.36
N ALA A 81 -11.87 4.84 0.23
CA ALA A 81 -13.07 4.05 0.48
C ALA A 81 -14.07 4.73 1.43
N ALA A 82 -13.60 5.58 2.35
CA ALA A 82 -14.46 6.33 3.27
C ALA A 82 -15.44 7.23 2.51
N VAL A 83 -14.98 7.89 1.44
CA VAL A 83 -15.83 8.74 0.60
C VAL A 83 -16.90 7.93 -0.14
N PHE A 84 -16.55 6.72 -0.57
CA PHE A 84 -17.51 5.82 -1.21
C PHE A 84 -18.55 5.31 -0.21
N ALA A 85 -18.14 4.99 1.02
CA ALA A 85 -19.05 4.59 2.10
C ALA A 85 -20.00 5.72 2.49
N GLU A 86 -19.51 6.96 2.58
CA GLU A 86 -20.37 8.12 2.85
C GLU A 86 -21.40 8.33 1.75
N ARG A 87 -20.98 8.22 0.49
CA ARG A 87 -21.86 8.33 -0.68
C ARG A 87 -22.91 7.22 -0.75
N ALA A 88 -22.53 5.99 -0.39
CA ALA A 88 -23.42 4.84 -0.46
C ALA A 88 -24.46 4.83 0.65
N PHE A 89 -24.06 5.17 1.88
CA PHE A 89 -24.91 4.99 3.06
C PHE A 89 -25.46 6.29 3.65
N GLY A 90 -24.91 7.45 3.30
CA GLY A 90 -25.33 8.75 3.86
C GLY A 90 -25.15 8.87 5.38
N LYS A 91 -24.37 7.97 6.00
CA LYS A 91 -24.15 7.92 7.45
C LYS A 91 -22.69 8.25 7.78
N PRO A 92 -22.41 9.35 8.50
CA PRO A 92 -21.05 9.79 8.79
C PRO A 92 -20.28 8.79 9.66
N LEU A 93 -20.97 8.06 10.55
CA LEU A 93 -20.35 7.02 11.38
C LEU A 93 -19.76 5.87 10.55
N LEU A 94 -20.43 5.45 9.47
CA LEU A 94 -19.94 4.37 8.61
C LEU A 94 -18.73 4.84 7.77
N SER A 95 -18.78 6.06 7.25
CA SER A 95 -17.64 6.70 6.58
C SER A 95 -16.42 6.78 7.50
N PHE A 96 -16.61 7.23 8.74
CA PHE A 96 -15.56 7.27 9.75
C PHE A 96 -14.98 5.89 10.05
N LEU A 97 -15.84 4.88 10.27
CA LEU A 97 -15.39 3.52 10.57
C LEU A 97 -14.55 2.94 9.41
N VAL A 98 -14.99 3.12 8.16
CA VAL A 98 -14.22 2.69 6.98
C VAL A 98 -12.88 3.41 6.90
N GLY A 99 -12.87 4.73 7.09
CA GLY A 99 -11.63 5.51 7.12
C GLY A 99 -10.69 5.07 8.25
N PHE A 100 -11.23 4.78 9.44
CA PHE A 100 -10.46 4.27 10.57
C PHE A 100 -9.86 2.90 10.27
N CYS A 101 -10.62 1.98 9.68
CA CYS A 101 -10.11 0.68 9.26
C CYS A 101 -8.98 0.81 8.22
N MET A 102 -9.10 1.72 7.26
CA MET A 102 -8.03 2.00 6.29
C MET A 102 -6.76 2.51 6.98
N LEU A 103 -6.88 3.44 7.94
CA LEU A 103 -5.74 3.95 8.70
C LEU A 103 -5.11 2.86 9.56
N ALA A 104 -5.93 2.07 10.28
CA ALA A 104 -5.45 0.97 11.12
C ALA A 104 -4.72 -0.09 10.28
N ALA A 105 -5.23 -0.43 9.09
CA ALA A 105 -4.57 -1.33 8.16
C ALA A 105 -3.21 -0.77 7.70
N GLY A 106 -3.14 0.53 7.36
CA GLY A 106 -1.89 1.20 7.00
C GLY A 106 -0.85 1.19 8.12
N VAL A 107 -1.26 1.51 9.35
CA VAL A 107 -0.38 1.49 10.54
C VAL A 107 0.13 0.08 10.83
N THR A 108 -0.76 -0.92 10.78
CA THR A 108 -0.40 -2.32 11.01
C THR A 108 0.55 -2.83 9.94
N SER A 109 0.30 -2.48 8.67
CA SER A 109 1.17 -2.82 7.54
C SER A 109 2.57 -2.22 7.72
N ALA A 110 2.67 -0.92 8.00
CA ALA A 110 3.95 -0.25 8.20
C ALA A 110 4.75 -0.87 9.36
N ALA A 111 4.08 -1.19 10.48
CA ALA A 111 4.72 -1.88 11.61
C ALA A 111 5.20 -3.28 11.23
N GLY A 112 4.35 -4.07 10.57
CA GLY A 112 4.68 -5.43 10.13
C GLY A 112 5.84 -5.49 9.14
N LEU A 113 5.83 -4.62 8.12
CA LEU A 113 6.92 -4.54 7.14
C LEU A 113 8.23 -4.08 7.78
N SER A 114 8.17 -3.13 8.73
CA SER A 114 9.37 -2.68 9.41
C SER A 114 10.01 -3.77 10.27
N LEU A 115 9.19 -4.58 10.94
CA LEU A 115 9.66 -5.75 11.68
C LEU A 115 10.23 -6.83 10.75
N ALA A 116 9.57 -7.09 9.61
CA ALA A 116 10.07 -8.03 8.61
C ALA A 116 11.42 -7.55 8.04
N PHE A 117 11.54 -6.26 7.72
CA PHE A 117 12.80 -5.64 7.31
C PHE A 117 13.90 -5.82 8.36
N ALA A 118 13.62 -5.48 9.62
CA ALA A 118 14.61 -5.53 10.68
C ALA A 118 15.03 -6.96 11.05
N GLY A 119 14.07 -7.88 11.16
CA GLY A 119 14.31 -9.25 11.62
C GLY A 119 14.77 -10.19 10.51
N ASP A 120 14.05 -10.23 9.38
CA ASP A 120 14.26 -11.23 8.34
C ASP A 120 15.34 -10.76 7.34
N TYR A 121 15.28 -9.51 6.88
CA TYR A 121 16.21 -9.00 5.85
C TYR A 121 17.52 -8.48 6.42
N LEU A 122 17.45 -7.50 7.32
CA LEU A 122 18.65 -6.87 7.88
C LEU A 122 19.35 -7.82 8.84
N GLY A 123 18.58 -8.62 9.59
CA GLY A 123 19.08 -9.69 10.45
C GLY A 123 19.93 -10.74 9.73
N ALA A 124 19.71 -10.96 8.43
CA ALA A 124 20.55 -11.85 7.62
C ALA A 124 21.98 -11.33 7.40
N PHE A 125 22.21 -10.02 7.57
CA PHE A 125 23.51 -9.38 7.38
C PHE A 125 24.13 -8.89 8.69
N LEU A 126 23.31 -8.39 9.62
CA LEU A 126 23.72 -7.76 10.87
C LEU A 126 22.88 -8.31 12.03
N ASP A 127 23.54 -8.84 13.05
CA ASP A 127 22.87 -9.29 14.27
C ASP A 127 22.49 -8.06 15.12
N THR A 128 21.29 -7.53 14.90
CA THR A 128 20.77 -6.35 15.60
C THR A 128 19.38 -6.62 16.19
N PRO A 129 19.04 -6.03 17.36
CA PRO A 129 17.72 -6.20 17.94
C PRO A 129 16.60 -5.69 17.01
N ALA A 130 15.67 -6.56 16.63
CA ALA A 130 14.67 -6.27 15.62
C ALA A 130 13.78 -5.05 15.95
N VAL A 131 13.35 -4.88 17.20
CA VAL A 131 12.42 -3.81 17.59
C VAL A 131 13.06 -2.41 17.50
N PRO A 132 14.23 -2.14 18.11
CA PRO A 132 14.95 -0.87 17.92
C PRO A 132 15.24 -0.55 16.45
N THR A 133 15.68 -1.55 15.68
CA THR A 133 16.00 -1.39 14.26
C THR A 133 14.75 -1.05 13.44
N ALA A 134 13.62 -1.70 13.71
CA ALA A 134 12.33 -1.40 13.07
C ALA A 134 11.84 0.03 13.40
N LEU A 135 12.01 0.48 14.65
CA LEU A 135 11.66 1.85 15.05
C LEU A 135 12.55 2.90 14.37
N ALA A 136 13.86 2.63 14.28
CA ALA A 136 14.80 3.48 13.56
C ALA A 136 14.44 3.56 12.07
N PHE A 137 14.16 2.42 11.44
CA PHE A 137 13.74 2.35 10.04
C PHE A 137 12.44 3.12 9.79
N LEU A 138 11.40 2.92 10.61
CA LEU A 138 10.15 3.68 10.53
C LEU A 138 10.37 5.19 10.67
N THR A 139 11.26 5.60 11.57
CA THR A 139 11.59 7.02 11.78
C THR A 139 12.23 7.61 10.52
N VAL A 140 13.16 6.90 9.88
CA VAL A 140 13.78 7.34 8.62
C VAL A 140 12.73 7.48 7.51
N VAL A 141 11.88 6.46 7.33
CA VAL A 141 10.81 6.50 6.32
C VAL A 141 9.81 7.63 6.61
N ALA A 142 9.46 7.86 7.88
CA ALA A 142 8.59 8.95 8.28
C ALA A 142 9.20 10.33 7.99
N LEU A 143 10.49 10.53 8.25
CA LEU A 143 11.21 11.77 7.92
C LEU A 143 11.29 12.00 6.40
N LEU A 144 11.47 10.94 5.62
CA LEU A 144 11.46 11.00 4.16
C LEU A 144 10.08 11.43 3.65
N ASN A 145 9.01 10.84 4.19
CA ASN A 145 7.63 11.22 3.88
C ASN A 145 7.27 12.64 4.34
N ALA A 146 7.85 13.11 5.44
CA ALA A 146 7.66 14.47 5.94
C ALA A 146 8.33 15.53 5.06
N ARG A 147 9.43 15.20 4.36
CA ARG A 147 10.12 16.12 3.44
C ARG A 147 9.30 16.45 2.20
N GLY A 148 8.54 15.50 1.70
CA GLY A 148 7.64 15.76 0.58
C GLY A 148 7.26 14.52 -0.20
N ILE A 149 6.10 14.60 -0.85
CA ILE A 149 5.54 13.49 -1.63
C ILE A 149 6.34 13.21 -2.91
N LYS A 150 7.03 14.22 -3.46
CA LYS A 150 7.82 14.05 -4.68
C LYS A 150 9.10 13.26 -4.42
N GLU A 151 9.74 13.55 -3.30
CA GLU A 151 10.94 12.87 -2.81
C GLU A 151 10.62 11.42 -2.47
N SER A 152 9.48 11.19 -1.79
CA SER A 152 8.95 9.85 -1.50
C SER A 152 8.67 9.06 -2.78
N LEU A 153 8.01 9.65 -3.76
CA LEU A 153 7.78 9.00 -5.05
C LEU A 153 9.07 8.69 -5.81
N GLY A 154 10.05 9.59 -5.77
CA GLY A 154 11.35 9.36 -6.41
C GLY A 154 12.09 8.19 -5.76
N ALA A 155 12.16 8.15 -4.43
CA ALA A 155 12.77 7.05 -3.69
C ALA A 155 12.04 5.72 -3.98
N ASN A 156 10.71 5.73 -3.96
CA ASN A 156 9.93 4.54 -4.27
C ASN A 156 10.14 4.07 -5.71
N ALA A 157 10.23 4.98 -6.69
CA ALA A 157 10.47 4.59 -8.08
C ALA A 157 11.82 3.88 -8.24
N VAL A 158 12.87 4.36 -7.57
CA VAL A 158 14.17 3.69 -7.54
C VAL A 158 14.07 2.32 -6.89
N MET A 159 13.38 2.21 -5.75
CA MET A 159 13.14 0.94 -5.07
C MET A 159 12.39 -0.05 -5.97
N THR A 160 11.30 0.35 -6.62
CA THR A 160 10.54 -0.50 -7.54
C THR A 160 11.43 -1.02 -8.69
N VAL A 161 12.30 -0.18 -9.25
CA VAL A 161 13.21 -0.62 -10.31
C VAL A 161 14.18 -1.68 -9.81
N VAL A 162 14.74 -1.50 -8.60
CA VAL A 162 15.62 -2.48 -7.96
C VAL A 162 14.86 -3.79 -7.67
N GLU A 163 13.65 -3.69 -7.12
CA GLU A 163 12.80 -4.84 -6.80
C GLU A 163 12.41 -5.65 -8.04
N VAL A 164 11.98 -4.99 -9.11
CA VAL A 164 11.62 -5.66 -10.37
C VAL A 164 12.85 -6.28 -11.00
N SER A 165 14.00 -5.59 -10.97
CA SER A 165 15.26 -6.12 -11.51
C SER A 165 15.73 -7.36 -10.73
N GLY A 166 15.65 -7.32 -9.40
CA GLY A 166 15.93 -8.47 -8.54
C GLY A 166 15.01 -9.66 -8.86
N LEU A 167 13.72 -9.40 -9.06
CA LEU A 167 12.77 -10.45 -9.41
C LEU A 167 13.05 -11.06 -10.78
N LEU A 168 13.38 -10.23 -11.78
CA LEU A 168 13.76 -10.72 -13.11
C LEU A 168 15.04 -11.57 -13.06
N LEU A 169 16.02 -11.21 -12.24
CA LEU A 169 17.22 -12.02 -12.04
C LEU A 169 16.87 -13.40 -11.46
N VAL A 170 15.98 -13.47 -10.47
CA VAL A 170 15.51 -14.74 -9.89
C VAL A 170 14.75 -15.60 -10.91
N VAL A 171 14.08 -15.00 -11.89
CA VAL A 171 13.37 -15.75 -12.94
C VAL A 171 14.33 -16.30 -14.01
N VAL A 172 15.42 -15.59 -14.29
CA VAL A 172 16.36 -15.93 -15.36
C VAL A 172 17.44 -16.91 -14.90
N LEU A 173 17.87 -16.83 -13.63
CA LEU A 173 18.89 -17.70 -13.01
C LEU A 173 18.25 -18.96 -12.41
#